data_AF-A0A954HL83-F1
#
_entry.id   AF-A0A954HL83-F1
#
_cell.length_a   1.000
_cell.length_b   1.000
_cell.length_c   1.000
_cell.angle_alpha   90.00
_cell.angle_beta   90.00
_cell.angle_gamma   90.00
#
_symmetry.space_group_name_H-M   'P 1'
#
loop_
_entity.id
_entity.type
_entity.pdbx_description
1 polymer ?
#
loop_
_entity_poly.entity_id
_entity_poly.type
_entity_poly.pdbx_seq_one_letter_code
_entity_poly.pdbx_strand_id
1 'polypeptide(L)'
;MAKSKSSPDPVVELSKAIREELSRRAAGEGEYPCTLRSAAVDVCPEVSGDEILASASKNPLKKDVLSAFPNDPDSLIVLKQDKEVLAGDHRLLKELLWNVCSPQMPHVSSDILKESLPKTLQATFAKVWKSRLTNGELPDFVESLSVSSGKGKPKQEFHDVRFPLPWVELSQQLVNSLRSLQAGSGQAFTLAEIVSAAGDVNSSMVEQALTADPFAVEVRVVRKGGNKESFSLTDLASQVVVSDGFLQSMIQEECSTESPEVKLSQLKKQLPKEFAAEFAAHWLRTVERREVRPFFEVVKSTKKDVSFRDTRFPRREVVLSAKLVAALEEMRTQDDLTYPCTFPQLCRHVGSEAGILIASAAAQLEPYASRVAAAVPKSADSPIAFVEDAKVLAASPGLVPALLSSQIKSDVQAVPIDRLSKAKGVHGAVQPHILTALEAMLTRDELPPQIGALKISKKWHLFFLKDVKNSSGISPATVERSVVPESAKSVLLTPSGNTTTASSFAQDFIKAFEHLDRASGHRNYLKLLDLRRELGQYDRPQFDAGILDLCRTRQFWLESSEGSMVRLSEDEKAAGIMDGGNLLIYCRRRS
;
A
#
# COMPACT_ATOMS: atom_id res chain seq x y z
N MET A 1 17.14 50.97 88.02
CA MET A 1 17.59 50.58 86.66
C MET A 1 16.43 50.74 85.70
N ALA A 2 16.38 51.85 84.96
CA ALA A 2 15.37 52.06 83.93
C ALA A 2 15.71 51.16 82.75
N LYS A 3 14.81 50.24 82.39
CA LYS A 3 14.93 49.47 81.15
C LYS A 3 14.87 50.47 79.99
N SER A 4 16.00 50.69 79.34
CA SER A 4 16.08 51.33 78.04
C SER A 4 15.04 50.69 77.13
N LYS A 5 14.02 51.46 76.71
CA LYS A 5 13.09 51.03 75.66
C LYS A 5 13.94 50.91 74.40
N SER A 6 14.19 49.68 73.94
CA SER A 6 14.88 49.47 72.67
C SER A 6 14.10 50.18 71.58
N SER A 7 14.79 50.99 70.77
CA SER A 7 14.21 51.57 69.56
C SER A 7 13.56 50.44 68.74
N PRO A 8 12.33 50.61 68.23
CA PRO A 8 11.70 49.62 67.39
C PRO A 8 12.59 49.34 66.17
N ASP A 9 12.68 48.06 65.79
CA ASP A 9 13.42 47.59 64.61
C ASP A 9 12.86 48.30 63.36
N PRO A 10 13.68 49.07 62.61
CA PRO A 10 13.20 49.86 61.47
C PRO A 10 12.49 48.99 60.41
N VAL A 11 12.92 47.73 60.27
CA VAL A 11 12.30 46.76 59.35
C VAL A 11 10.87 46.39 59.78
N VAL A 12 10.60 46.39 61.08
CA VAL A 12 9.25 46.13 61.63
C VAL A 12 8.35 47.34 61.46
N GLU A 13 8.87 48.56 61.62
CA GLU A 13 8.09 49.79 61.38
C GLU A 13 7.75 49.93 59.89
N LEU A 14 8.70 49.66 58.99
CA LEU A 14 8.44 49.59 57.55
C LEU A 14 7.36 48.54 57.22
N SER A 15 7.41 47.37 57.85
CA SER A 15 6.38 46.33 57.69
C SER A 15 4.98 46.84 58.06
N LYS A 16 4.85 47.59 59.16
CA LYS A 16 3.55 48.19 59.55
C LYS A 16 3.09 49.24 58.55
N ALA A 17 3.99 50.14 58.14
CA ALA A 17 3.67 51.23 57.21
C ALA A 17 3.20 50.70 55.84
N ILE A 18 3.88 49.69 55.28
CA ILE A 18 3.46 49.05 54.01
C ILE A 18 2.08 48.39 54.17
N ARG A 19 1.79 47.76 55.31
CA ARG A 19 0.47 47.14 55.55
C ARG A 19 -0.65 48.17 55.65
N GLU A 20 -0.39 49.30 56.31
CA GLU A 20 -1.32 50.43 56.36
C GLU A 20 -1.54 51.02 54.97
N GLU A 21 -0.48 51.19 54.18
CA GLU A 21 -0.54 51.66 52.80
C GLU A 21 -1.42 50.76 51.92
N LEU A 22 -1.21 49.45 51.97
CA LEU A 22 -2.06 48.49 51.25
C LEU A 22 -3.52 48.57 51.67
N SER A 23 -3.80 48.88 52.94
CA SER A 23 -5.17 49.06 53.42
C SER A 23 -5.82 50.32 52.83
N ARG A 24 -5.06 51.40 52.66
CA ARG A 24 -5.53 52.61 51.97
C ARG A 24 -5.81 52.34 50.50
N ARG A 25 -4.89 51.68 49.80
CA ARG A 25 -5.06 51.33 48.37
C ARG A 25 -6.23 50.37 48.16
N ALA A 26 -6.43 49.39 49.05
CA ALA A 26 -7.60 48.51 49.02
C ALA A 26 -8.93 49.25 49.21
N ALA A 27 -8.92 50.40 49.91
CA ALA A 27 -10.06 51.30 50.05
C ALA A 27 -10.27 52.24 48.85
N GLY A 28 -9.44 52.13 47.80
CA GLY A 28 -9.53 52.92 46.57
C GLY A 28 -8.54 54.08 46.47
N GLU A 29 -7.64 54.26 47.44
CA GLU A 29 -6.61 55.31 47.42
C GLU A 29 -5.37 54.92 46.59
N GLY A 30 -5.56 54.49 45.35
CA GLY A 30 -4.45 54.20 44.42
C GLY A 30 -4.59 52.88 43.67
N GLU A 31 -3.51 52.47 43.02
CA GLU A 31 -3.45 51.21 42.28
C GLU A 31 -3.46 50.03 43.25
N TYR A 32 -4.44 49.14 43.12
CA TYR A 32 -4.57 47.92 43.91
C TYR A 32 -5.11 46.79 43.03
N PRO A 33 -4.45 45.62 42.94
CA PRO A 33 -3.16 45.23 43.53
C PRO A 33 -1.99 46.14 43.12
N CYS A 34 -0.91 46.16 43.90
CA CYS A 34 0.32 46.90 43.57
C CYS A 34 1.58 46.07 43.84
N THR A 35 2.74 46.54 43.41
CA THR A 35 4.02 45.87 43.73
C THR A 35 4.46 46.18 45.16
N LEU A 36 5.18 45.25 45.78
CA LEU A 36 5.74 45.46 47.12
C LEU A 36 6.67 46.68 47.17
N ARG A 37 7.47 46.90 46.13
CA ARG A 37 8.31 48.07 45.96
C ARG A 37 7.49 49.37 45.89
N SER A 38 6.42 49.41 45.10
CA SER A 38 5.57 50.61 45.00
C SER A 38 4.96 50.96 46.35
N ALA A 39 4.44 49.99 47.10
CA ALA A 39 3.89 50.25 48.42
C ALA A 39 4.96 50.71 49.43
N ALA A 40 6.18 50.17 49.34
CA ALA A 40 7.30 50.55 50.21
C ALA A 40 7.86 51.94 49.91
N VAL A 41 8.00 52.29 48.63
CA VAL A 41 8.52 53.60 48.19
C VAL A 41 7.57 54.74 48.59
N ASP A 42 6.25 54.50 48.54
CA ASP A 42 5.26 55.52 48.92
C ASP A 42 5.31 55.88 50.41
N VAL A 43 5.72 54.93 51.27
CA VAL A 43 5.88 55.18 52.72
C VAL A 43 7.30 55.55 53.12
N CYS A 44 8.31 55.10 52.37
CA CYS A 44 9.72 55.36 52.61
C CYS A 44 10.48 55.44 51.27
N PRO A 45 10.62 56.65 50.67
CA PRO A 45 11.18 56.80 49.32
C PRO A 45 12.62 56.29 49.13
N GLU A 46 13.42 56.24 50.20
CA GLU A 46 14.83 55.87 50.19
C GLU A 46 15.09 54.39 50.54
N VAL A 47 14.04 53.57 50.66
CA VAL A 47 14.17 52.17 51.08
C VAL A 47 14.87 51.30 50.03
N SER A 48 15.84 50.50 50.46
CA SER A 48 16.54 49.55 49.58
C SER A 48 15.72 48.28 49.32
N GLY A 49 16.04 47.56 48.24
CA GLY A 49 15.39 46.28 47.90
C GLY A 49 15.53 45.23 49.01
N ASP A 50 16.69 45.16 49.66
CA ASP A 50 16.94 44.20 50.75
C ASP A 50 16.11 44.53 52.00
N GLU A 51 15.96 45.81 52.33
CA GLU A 51 15.08 46.26 53.43
C GLU A 51 13.61 45.96 53.15
N ILE A 52 13.18 46.14 51.90
CA ILE A 52 11.83 45.76 51.45
C ILE A 52 11.59 44.26 51.71
N LEU A 53 12.49 43.40 51.23
CA LEU A 53 12.37 41.95 51.40
C LEU A 53 12.46 41.51 52.86
N ALA A 54 13.34 42.15 53.64
CA ALA A 54 13.42 41.93 55.08
C ALA A 54 12.10 42.29 55.77
N SER A 55 11.46 43.39 55.39
CA SER A 55 10.19 43.85 55.97
C SER A 55 9.01 42.92 55.65
N ALA A 56 8.98 42.35 54.44
CA ALA A 56 7.98 41.36 54.03
C ALA A 56 8.03 40.07 54.87
N SER A 57 9.21 39.76 55.45
CA SER A 57 9.40 38.63 56.35
C SER A 57 9.00 38.91 57.81
N LYS A 58 8.67 40.15 58.16
CA LYS A 58 8.24 40.56 59.52
C LYS A 58 6.72 40.69 59.62
N ASN A 59 6.21 40.67 60.86
CA ASN A 59 4.82 41.01 61.14
C ASN A 59 4.66 42.54 61.17
N PRO A 60 3.55 43.10 60.66
CA PRO A 60 2.33 42.40 60.24
C PRO A 60 2.32 41.86 58.79
N LEU A 61 3.23 42.29 57.89
CA LEU A 61 3.17 41.92 56.46
C LEU A 61 3.10 40.42 56.23
N LYS A 62 4.00 39.65 56.84
CA LYS A 62 4.05 38.18 56.68
C LYS A 62 2.71 37.49 56.98
N LYS A 63 1.92 38.06 57.89
CA LYS A 63 0.64 37.49 58.33
C LYS A 63 -0.52 37.93 57.44
N ASP A 64 -0.54 39.21 57.09
CA ASP A 64 -1.71 39.89 56.55
C ASP A 64 -1.62 40.16 55.05
N VAL A 65 -0.45 40.00 54.43
CA VAL A 65 -0.22 40.28 53.00
C VAL A 65 0.12 38.99 52.26
N LEU A 66 -0.44 38.85 51.06
CA LEU A 66 -0.11 37.81 50.10
C LEU A 66 0.71 38.42 48.96
N SER A 67 1.82 37.77 48.62
CA SER A 67 2.66 38.08 47.47
C SER A 67 2.54 36.97 46.43
N ALA A 68 2.48 37.36 45.15
CA ALA A 68 2.47 36.44 44.03
C ALA A 68 3.78 35.66 43.89
N PHE A 69 4.93 36.33 44.02
CA PHE A 69 6.27 35.74 43.92
C PHE A 69 7.08 36.12 45.17
N PRO A 70 7.13 35.24 46.19
CA PRO A 70 7.89 35.51 47.41
C PRO A 70 9.37 35.78 47.10
N ASN A 71 9.94 36.76 47.80
CA ASN A 71 11.32 37.22 47.63
C ASN A 71 11.59 38.08 46.39
N ASP A 72 10.55 38.52 45.67
CA ASP A 72 10.66 39.53 44.61
C ASP A 72 10.04 40.86 45.09
N PRO A 73 10.82 41.95 45.22
CA PRO A 73 10.29 43.26 45.59
C PRO A 73 9.31 43.81 44.54
N ASP A 74 9.38 43.37 43.28
CA ASP A 74 8.50 43.80 42.22
C ASP A 74 7.26 42.89 42.06
N SER A 75 7.14 41.85 42.91
CA SER A 75 5.93 41.01 42.99
C SER A 75 4.70 41.84 43.33
N LEU A 76 3.59 41.54 42.66
CA LEU A 76 2.26 42.01 43.06
C LEU A 76 1.89 41.47 44.45
N ILE A 77 1.29 42.35 45.25
CA ILE A 77 0.86 42.07 46.61
C ILE A 77 -0.58 42.58 46.86
N VAL A 78 -1.28 41.89 47.75
CA VAL A 78 -2.61 42.26 48.27
C VAL A 78 -2.74 41.90 49.74
N LEU A 79 -3.72 42.48 50.42
CA LEU A 79 -4.19 41.95 51.70
C LEU A 79 -4.73 40.53 51.53
N LYS A 80 -4.50 39.68 52.52
CA LYS A 80 -4.82 38.24 52.48
C LYS A 80 -6.31 37.94 52.23
N GLN A 81 -7.19 38.84 52.66
CA GLN A 81 -8.63 38.77 52.42
C GLN A 81 -9.01 39.02 50.96
N ASP A 82 -8.17 39.73 50.19
CA ASP A 82 -8.41 40.10 48.80
C ASP A 82 -7.67 39.18 47.81
N LYS A 83 -7.42 37.92 48.21
CA LYS A 83 -6.70 36.93 47.40
C LYS A 83 -7.35 36.70 46.02
N GLU A 84 -8.67 36.86 45.90
CA GLU A 84 -9.38 36.72 44.63
C GLU A 84 -9.05 37.85 43.66
N VAL A 85 -8.80 39.06 44.18
CA VAL A 85 -8.39 40.23 43.38
C VAL A 85 -7.01 39.99 42.77
N LEU A 86 -6.03 39.56 43.57
CA LEU A 86 -4.69 39.22 43.06
C LEU A 86 -4.75 38.07 42.06
N ALA A 87 -5.49 37.01 42.38
CA ALA A 87 -5.61 35.83 41.52
C ALA A 87 -6.26 36.15 40.17
N GLY A 88 -7.14 37.16 40.09
CA GLY A 88 -7.79 37.61 38.85
C GLY A 88 -7.11 38.79 38.15
N ASP A 89 -5.95 39.24 38.63
CA ASP A 89 -5.25 40.38 38.05
C ASP A 89 -4.59 40.01 36.72
N HIS A 90 -4.78 40.84 35.68
CA HIS A 90 -4.21 40.59 34.35
C HIS A 90 -2.68 40.70 34.35
N ARG A 91 -2.10 41.59 35.16
CA ARG A 91 -0.65 41.74 35.29
C ARG A 91 -0.02 40.47 35.87
N LEU A 92 -0.70 39.81 36.81
CA LEU A 92 -0.24 38.52 37.33
C LEU A 92 -0.23 37.44 36.24
N LEU A 93 -1.31 37.33 35.45
CA LEU A 93 -1.33 36.39 34.32
C LEU A 93 -0.23 36.70 33.31
N LYS A 94 -0.02 37.99 32.98
CA LYS A 94 1.02 38.43 32.06
C LYS A 94 2.41 38.00 32.53
N GLU A 95 2.71 38.20 33.81
CA GLU A 95 4.00 37.81 34.40
C GLU A 95 4.19 36.28 34.41
N LEU A 96 3.15 35.53 34.72
CA LEU A 96 3.17 34.07 34.68
C LEU A 96 3.42 33.55 33.25
N LEU A 97 2.74 34.11 32.25
CA LEU A 97 2.96 33.76 30.84
C LEU A 97 4.36 34.19 30.37
N TRP A 98 4.88 35.34 30.84
CA TRP A 98 6.23 35.76 30.53
C TRP A 98 7.29 34.78 31.02
N ASN A 99 7.07 34.19 32.19
CA ASN A 99 8.02 33.26 32.79
C ASN A 99 7.89 31.82 32.26
N VAL A 100 6.73 31.44 31.72
CA VAL A 100 6.45 30.05 31.31
C VAL A 100 6.44 29.88 29.79
N CYS A 101 5.86 30.83 29.05
CA CYS A 101 5.73 30.71 27.59
C CYS A 101 7.03 31.10 26.88
N SER A 102 7.28 30.44 25.75
CA SER A 102 8.43 30.68 24.86
C SER A 102 8.01 30.43 23.41
N PRO A 103 8.83 30.77 22.39
CA PRO A 103 8.51 30.43 21.00
C PRO A 103 8.27 28.92 20.78
N GLN A 104 8.93 28.06 21.56
CA GLN A 104 8.76 26.60 21.48
C GLN A 104 7.53 26.09 22.26
N MET A 105 7.05 26.87 23.22
CA MET A 105 5.88 26.56 24.05
C MET A 105 5.03 27.84 24.18
N PRO A 106 4.32 28.24 23.12
CA PRO A 106 3.59 29.52 23.08
C PRO A 106 2.31 29.49 23.91
N HIS A 107 1.85 28.31 24.30
CA HIS A 107 0.66 28.10 25.10
C HIS A 107 0.95 27.27 26.34
N VAL A 108 0.07 27.36 27.32
CA VAL A 108 0.24 26.70 28.61
C VAL A 108 -1.11 26.42 29.27
N SER A 109 -1.20 25.26 29.92
CA SER A 109 -2.39 24.91 30.70
C SER A 109 -2.48 25.71 32.01
N SER A 110 -3.71 25.92 32.50
CA SER A 110 -3.93 26.55 33.81
C SER A 110 -3.23 25.83 34.97
N ASP A 111 -3.00 24.51 34.82
CA ASP A 111 -2.34 23.70 35.84
C ASP A 111 -0.84 24.00 35.96
N ILE A 112 -0.15 24.32 34.85
CA ILE A 112 1.26 24.70 34.90
C ILE A 112 1.39 26.12 35.49
N LEU A 113 0.54 27.06 35.07
CA LEU A 113 0.59 28.43 35.58
C LEU A 113 0.36 28.52 37.09
N LYS A 114 -0.59 27.74 37.62
CA LYS A 114 -0.83 27.72 39.07
C LYS A 114 0.32 27.09 39.85
N GLU A 115 1.09 26.16 39.27
CA GLU A 115 2.24 25.54 39.95
C GLU A 115 3.37 26.56 40.21
N SER A 116 3.49 27.57 39.35
CA SER A 116 4.40 28.71 39.53
C SER A 116 3.96 29.68 40.64
N LEU A 117 2.75 29.51 41.20
CA LEU A 117 2.22 30.34 42.28
C LEU A 117 2.34 29.68 43.67
N PRO A 118 2.41 30.48 44.76
CA PRO A 118 2.30 29.98 46.12
C PRO A 118 1.03 29.15 46.34
N LYS A 119 1.13 28.08 47.14
CA LYS A 119 0.01 27.16 47.46
C LYS A 119 -1.27 27.86 47.92
N THR A 120 -1.15 29.03 48.54
CA THR A 120 -2.27 29.86 49.01
C THR A 120 -3.09 30.49 47.88
N LEU A 121 -2.50 30.69 46.69
CA LEU A 121 -3.14 31.30 45.52
C LEU A 121 -3.60 30.28 44.48
N GLN A 122 -2.98 29.08 44.41
CA GLN A 122 -3.20 28.13 43.31
C GLN A 122 -4.68 27.79 43.07
N ALA A 123 -5.43 27.44 44.12
CA ALA A 123 -6.83 27.05 44.00
C ALA A 123 -7.72 28.24 43.58
N THR A 124 -7.45 29.43 44.10
CA THR A 124 -8.18 30.65 43.75
C THR A 124 -7.89 31.08 42.31
N PHE A 125 -6.62 31.05 41.90
CA PHE A 125 -6.19 31.32 40.53
C PHE A 125 -6.86 30.36 39.54
N ALA A 126 -6.78 29.05 39.78
CA ALA A 126 -7.40 28.04 38.93
C ALA A 126 -8.91 28.23 38.80
N LYS A 127 -9.60 28.59 39.91
CA LYS A 127 -11.04 28.87 39.91
C LYS A 127 -11.38 30.10 39.05
N VAL A 128 -10.70 31.23 39.28
CA VAL A 128 -10.97 32.50 38.60
C VAL A 128 -10.71 32.38 37.10
N TRP A 129 -9.54 31.87 36.73
CA TRP A 129 -9.14 31.83 35.33
C TRP A 129 -9.83 30.73 34.52
N LYS A 130 -10.23 29.61 35.15
CA LYS A 130 -11.13 28.65 34.49
C LYS A 130 -12.48 29.29 34.14
N SER A 131 -13.04 30.11 35.03
CA SER A 131 -14.27 30.85 34.75
C SER A 131 -14.09 31.81 33.58
N ARG A 132 -13.00 32.59 33.58
CA ARG A 132 -12.72 33.55 32.50
C ARG A 132 -12.45 32.90 31.15
N LEU A 133 -11.71 31.80 31.11
CA LEU A 133 -11.52 31.00 29.89
C LEU A 133 -12.85 30.49 29.32
N THR A 134 -13.76 30.07 30.20
CA THR A 134 -15.09 29.59 29.80
C THR A 134 -15.98 30.73 29.29
N ASN A 135 -15.86 31.91 29.90
CA ASN A 135 -16.67 33.09 29.57
C ASN A 135 -16.09 33.94 28.42
N GLY A 136 -14.85 33.68 27.98
CA GLY A 136 -14.17 34.51 26.99
C GLY A 136 -13.70 35.87 27.52
N GLU A 137 -13.56 36.01 28.84
CA GLU A 137 -13.12 37.25 29.51
C GLU A 137 -11.58 37.29 29.63
N LEU A 138 -10.88 37.24 28.49
CA LEU A 138 -9.42 37.25 28.46
C LEU A 138 -8.85 38.64 28.12
N PRO A 139 -7.66 38.98 28.65
CA PRO A 139 -6.92 40.16 28.21
C PRO A 139 -6.50 40.04 26.74
N ASP A 140 -6.22 41.16 26.09
CA ASP A 140 -5.79 41.25 24.67
C ASP A 140 -4.46 40.55 24.36
N PHE A 141 -3.60 40.33 25.36
CA PHE A 141 -2.35 39.60 25.22
C PHE A 141 -2.49 38.07 25.35
N VAL A 142 -3.72 37.54 25.51
CA VAL A 142 -3.97 36.11 25.70
C VAL A 142 -5.17 35.64 24.90
N GLU A 143 -5.00 34.56 24.13
CA GLU A 143 -6.09 33.88 23.45
C GLU A 143 -6.43 32.55 24.14
N SER A 144 -7.69 32.13 24.02
CA SER A 144 -8.14 30.82 24.49
C SER A 144 -7.90 29.80 23.39
N LEU A 145 -7.02 28.83 23.64
CA LEU A 145 -6.71 27.77 22.69
C LEU A 145 -7.36 26.46 23.13
N SER A 146 -8.13 25.84 22.23
CA SER A 146 -8.73 24.52 22.45
C SER A 146 -7.81 23.43 21.93
N VAL A 147 -7.03 22.81 22.80
CA VAL A 147 -6.08 21.75 22.43
C VAL A 147 -6.75 20.38 22.54
N SER A 148 -6.79 19.66 21.42
CA SER A 148 -7.21 18.27 21.34
C SER A 148 -6.18 17.36 22.01
N SER A 149 -6.53 16.75 23.14
CA SER A 149 -5.66 15.80 23.85
C SER A 149 -6.06 14.34 23.53
N GLY A 150 -6.20 14.00 22.25
CA GLY A 150 -6.62 12.67 21.80
C GLY A 150 -8.07 12.33 22.19
N LYS A 151 -8.33 11.16 22.78
CA LYS A 151 -9.68 10.69 23.16
C LYS A 151 -10.37 11.49 24.29
N GLY A 152 -9.75 12.56 24.78
CA GLY A 152 -10.27 13.40 25.85
C GLY A 152 -11.18 14.52 25.35
N LYS A 153 -11.90 15.16 26.28
CA LYS A 153 -12.50 16.48 26.00
C LYS A 153 -11.38 17.47 25.70
N PRO A 154 -11.54 18.36 24.71
CA PRO A 154 -10.54 19.39 24.44
C PRO A 154 -10.27 20.19 25.71
N LYS A 155 -9.00 20.44 25.99
CA LYS A 155 -8.58 21.27 27.12
C LYS A 155 -8.41 22.70 26.62
N GLN A 156 -8.91 23.65 27.40
CA GLN A 156 -8.63 25.07 27.16
C GLN A 156 -7.28 25.42 27.79
N GLU A 157 -6.42 26.02 26.99
CA GLU A 157 -5.09 26.51 27.37
C GLU A 157 -4.99 28.01 27.07
N PHE A 158 -4.06 28.69 27.74
CA PHE A 158 -3.73 30.08 27.45
C PHE A 158 -2.70 30.12 26.34
N HIS A 159 -2.98 30.82 25.25
CA HIS A 159 -1.99 31.13 24.22
C HIS A 159 -1.51 32.55 24.42
N ASP A 160 -0.21 32.72 24.60
CA ASP A 160 0.43 34.02 24.65
C ASP A 160 0.63 34.55 23.23
N VAL A 161 -0.11 35.60 22.87
CA VAL A 161 -0.15 36.13 21.50
C VAL A 161 1.18 36.71 21.04
N ARG A 162 2.16 36.89 21.94
CA ARG A 162 3.53 37.31 21.58
C ARG A 162 4.26 36.25 20.77
N PHE A 163 3.89 34.98 20.94
CA PHE A 163 4.52 33.86 20.25
C PHE A 163 3.54 33.26 19.24
N PRO A 164 3.88 33.23 17.94
CA PRO A 164 3.05 32.55 16.95
C PRO A 164 2.97 31.05 17.27
N LEU A 165 1.83 30.43 16.96
CA LEU A 165 1.65 28.99 17.16
C LEU A 165 2.46 28.21 16.09
N PRO A 166 3.41 27.32 16.49
CA PRO A 166 4.25 26.60 15.54
C PRO A 166 3.49 25.82 14.47
N TRP A 167 2.33 25.26 14.81
CA TRP A 167 1.51 24.53 13.84
C TRP A 167 0.74 25.44 12.87
N VAL A 168 0.53 26.72 13.20
CA VAL A 168 -0.04 27.71 12.26
C VAL A 168 1.01 28.09 11.23
N GLU A 169 2.25 28.31 11.67
CA GLU A 169 3.39 28.49 10.74
C GLU A 169 3.59 27.27 9.85
N LEU A 170 3.54 26.06 10.44
CA LEU A 170 3.59 24.82 9.70
C LEU A 170 2.41 24.68 8.72
N SER A 171 1.19 25.07 9.12
CA SER A 171 0.01 25.07 8.24
C SER A 171 0.26 25.93 7.00
N GLN A 172 0.80 27.13 7.20
CA GLN A 172 1.20 28.03 6.11
C GLN A 172 2.29 27.42 5.22
N GLN A 173 3.29 26.77 5.83
CA GLN A 173 4.38 26.09 5.13
C GLN A 173 3.87 24.91 4.27
N LEU A 174 2.94 24.11 4.78
CA LEU A 174 2.31 23.01 4.05
C LEU A 174 1.51 23.54 2.85
N VAL A 175 0.74 24.63 3.02
CA VAL A 175 0.02 25.27 1.91
C VAL A 175 0.98 25.81 0.85
N ASN A 176 2.06 26.47 1.25
CA ASN A 176 3.07 26.98 0.32
C ASN A 176 3.77 25.83 -0.44
N SER A 177 4.04 24.72 0.24
CA SER A 177 4.63 23.52 -0.36
C SER A 177 3.69 22.90 -1.38
N LEU A 178 2.40 22.74 -1.04
CA LEU A 178 1.38 22.27 -1.97
C LEU A 178 1.24 23.20 -3.18
N ARG A 179 1.24 24.52 -2.97
CA ARG A 179 1.20 25.51 -4.06
C ARG A 179 2.40 25.37 -5.00
N SER A 180 3.60 25.19 -4.46
CA SER A 180 4.82 24.96 -5.25
C SER A 180 4.75 23.65 -6.03
N LEU A 181 4.22 22.58 -5.42
CA LEU A 181 4.05 21.28 -6.08
C LEU A 181 3.03 21.36 -7.22
N GLN A 182 1.93 22.09 -7.03
CA GLN A 182 0.84 22.22 -8.02
C GLN A 182 1.17 23.14 -9.19
N ALA A 183 2.06 24.13 -9.00
CA ALA A 183 2.45 25.08 -10.05
C ALA A 183 3.02 24.41 -11.32
N GLY A 184 3.51 23.17 -11.23
CA GLY A 184 4.12 22.45 -12.36
C GLY A 184 3.34 21.25 -12.91
N SER A 185 2.34 20.72 -12.20
CA SER A 185 1.79 19.39 -12.52
C SER A 185 0.27 19.35 -12.76
N GLY A 186 -0.49 20.26 -12.15
CA GLY A 186 -1.96 20.13 -12.10
C GLY A 186 -2.43 18.82 -11.44
N GLN A 187 -1.59 18.21 -10.59
CA GLN A 187 -1.86 16.95 -9.88
C GLN A 187 -2.28 17.20 -8.43
N ALA A 188 -2.87 16.16 -7.83
CA ALA A 188 -3.07 16.08 -6.38
C ALA A 188 -1.85 15.43 -5.73
N PHE A 189 -1.59 15.76 -4.48
CA PHE A 189 -0.44 15.26 -3.74
C PHE A 189 -0.88 14.61 -2.43
N THR A 190 -0.20 13.53 -2.05
CA THR A 190 -0.39 12.90 -0.74
C THR A 190 0.15 13.79 0.37
N LEU A 191 -0.35 13.59 1.60
CA LEU A 191 0.19 14.30 2.76
C LEU A 191 1.70 14.08 2.93
N ALA A 192 2.18 12.86 2.66
CA ALA A 192 3.59 12.52 2.76
C ALA A 192 4.45 13.33 1.77
N GLU A 193 3.98 13.53 0.54
CA GLU A 193 4.69 14.37 -0.45
C GLU A 193 4.69 15.85 -0.05
N ILE A 194 3.56 16.36 0.46
CA ILE A 194 3.46 17.76 0.92
C ILE A 194 4.39 18.00 2.12
N VAL A 195 4.38 17.09 3.10
CA VAL A 195 5.28 17.11 4.26
C VAL A 195 6.74 17.01 3.83
N SER A 196 7.06 16.10 2.91
CA SER A 196 8.42 15.97 2.38
C SER A 196 8.88 17.23 1.64
N ALA A 197 7.98 17.92 0.93
CA ALA A 197 8.28 19.18 0.24
C ALA A 197 8.44 20.35 1.21
N ALA A 198 7.78 20.30 2.37
CA ALA A 198 7.92 21.30 3.43
C ALA A 198 9.29 21.22 4.13
N GLY A 199 9.97 20.06 4.10
CA GLY A 199 11.30 19.88 4.69
C GLY A 199 11.25 19.16 6.05
N ASP A 200 12.18 19.50 6.95
CA ASP A 200 12.24 18.90 8.29
C ASP A 200 11.13 19.47 9.18
N VAL A 201 9.99 18.78 9.21
CA VAL A 201 8.82 19.18 9.99
C VAL A 201 8.60 18.22 11.15
N ASN A 202 8.17 18.76 12.28
CA ASN A 202 7.82 17.94 13.44
C ASN A 202 6.52 17.17 13.18
N SER A 203 6.63 15.84 13.07
CA SER A 203 5.49 14.94 12.79
C SER A 203 4.37 15.05 13.83
N SER A 204 4.67 15.40 15.08
CA SER A 204 3.64 15.57 16.12
C SER A 204 2.77 16.81 15.91
N MET A 205 3.24 17.80 15.14
CA MET A 205 2.53 19.04 14.87
C MET A 205 1.70 19.00 13.59
N VAL A 206 1.93 18.00 12.72
CA VAL A 206 1.25 17.91 11.42
C VAL A 206 -0.27 17.81 11.60
N GLU A 207 -0.76 16.96 12.50
CA GLU A 207 -2.21 16.82 12.73
C GLU A 207 -2.88 18.15 13.15
N GLN A 208 -2.20 18.94 13.98
CA GLN A 208 -2.68 20.25 14.40
C GLN A 208 -2.66 21.24 13.23
N ALA A 209 -1.59 21.25 12.45
CA ALA A 209 -1.43 22.10 11.28
C ALA A 209 -2.51 21.87 10.22
N LEU A 210 -2.93 20.60 10.00
CA LEU A 210 -4.00 20.26 9.06
C LEU A 210 -5.37 20.84 9.45
N THR A 211 -5.59 21.08 10.74
CA THR A 211 -6.82 21.68 11.27
C THR A 211 -6.75 23.19 11.44
N ALA A 212 -5.57 23.78 11.30
CA ALA A 212 -5.33 25.19 11.46
C ALA A 212 -5.38 25.93 10.11
N ASP A 213 -5.73 27.21 10.15
CA ASP A 213 -5.62 28.10 9.00
C ASP A 213 -4.12 28.39 8.70
N PRO A 214 -3.74 28.50 7.42
CA PRO A 214 -4.60 28.47 6.23
C PRO A 214 -4.97 27.07 5.70
N PHE A 215 -4.32 25.98 6.11
CA PHE A 215 -4.51 24.65 5.51
C PHE A 215 -5.98 24.19 5.50
N ALA A 216 -6.69 24.32 6.63
CA ALA A 216 -8.09 23.91 6.74
C ALA A 216 -9.03 24.64 5.75
N VAL A 217 -8.68 25.85 5.35
CA VAL A 217 -9.46 26.71 4.45
C VAL A 217 -9.01 26.56 3.00
N GLU A 218 -7.70 26.61 2.76
CA GLU A 218 -7.10 26.63 1.42
C GLU A 218 -6.88 25.25 0.81
N VAL A 219 -6.98 24.17 1.58
CA VAL A 219 -6.75 22.81 1.08
C VAL A 219 -8.02 21.98 1.14
N ARG A 220 -8.21 21.15 0.11
CA ARG A 220 -9.28 20.16 0.01
C ARG A 220 -8.70 18.77 -0.23
N VAL A 221 -9.27 17.81 0.47
CA VAL A 221 -9.12 16.40 0.11
C VAL A 221 -9.86 16.18 -1.21
N VAL A 222 -9.16 15.69 -2.23
CA VAL A 222 -9.75 15.35 -3.54
C VAL A 222 -9.88 13.84 -3.74
N ARG A 223 -9.17 13.03 -2.95
CA ARG A 223 -9.27 11.56 -2.95
C ARG A 223 -9.17 11.02 -1.53
N LYS A 224 -10.05 10.10 -1.16
CA LYS A 224 -10.12 9.40 0.13
C LYS A 224 -9.39 8.06 0.02
N GLY A 225 -8.59 7.71 1.02
CA GLY A 225 -7.92 6.40 1.01
C GLY A 225 -6.92 6.11 2.12
N GLY A 226 -7.04 6.77 3.29
CA GLY A 226 -6.03 6.65 4.35
C GLY A 226 -4.67 7.16 3.84
N ASN A 227 -3.68 6.27 3.71
CA ASN A 227 -2.35 6.63 3.19
C ASN A 227 -2.37 7.10 1.72
N LYS A 228 -3.46 6.84 0.99
CA LYS A 228 -3.69 7.31 -0.39
C LYS A 228 -4.52 8.60 -0.46
N GLU A 229 -4.76 9.25 0.67
CA GLU A 229 -5.48 10.51 0.69
C GLU A 229 -4.67 11.58 -0.05
N SER A 230 -5.30 12.23 -1.02
CA SER A 230 -4.67 13.24 -1.87
C SER A 230 -5.34 14.58 -1.69
N PHE A 231 -4.54 15.63 -1.68
CA PHE A 231 -4.91 17.00 -1.37
C PHE A 231 -4.64 17.90 -2.58
N SER A 232 -5.44 18.96 -2.69
CA SER A 232 -5.29 20.03 -3.67
C SER A 232 -5.67 21.36 -3.02
N LEU A 233 -5.14 22.47 -3.54
CA LEU A 233 -5.69 23.78 -3.21
C LEU A 233 -7.18 23.85 -3.58
N THR A 234 -7.97 24.54 -2.76
CA THR A 234 -9.43 24.64 -2.85
C THR A 234 -9.88 25.19 -4.21
N ASP A 235 -9.19 26.21 -4.71
CA ASP A 235 -9.46 26.89 -5.99
C ASP A 235 -9.08 26.05 -7.22
N LEU A 236 -8.15 25.09 -7.05
CA LEU A 236 -7.70 24.18 -8.10
C LEU A 236 -8.39 22.80 -8.05
N ALA A 237 -9.11 22.47 -6.98
CA ALA A 237 -9.61 21.12 -6.72
C ALA A 237 -10.45 20.54 -7.88
N SER A 238 -11.39 21.31 -8.43
CA SER A 238 -12.20 20.87 -9.58
C SER A 238 -11.37 20.64 -10.86
N GLN A 239 -10.32 21.44 -11.08
CA GLN A 239 -9.43 21.27 -12.23
C GLN A 239 -8.55 20.04 -12.08
N VAL A 240 -8.06 19.79 -10.86
CA VAL A 240 -7.21 18.64 -10.54
C VAL A 240 -7.98 17.34 -10.71
N VAL A 241 -9.23 17.24 -10.23
CA VAL A 241 -9.98 15.97 -10.34
C VAL A 241 -10.26 15.57 -11.80
N VAL A 242 -10.31 16.52 -12.73
CA VAL A 242 -10.50 16.24 -14.16
C VAL A 242 -9.18 16.19 -14.95
N SER A 243 -8.03 16.29 -14.28
CA SER A 243 -6.73 16.30 -14.97
C SER A 243 -6.27 14.88 -15.33
N ASP A 244 -5.56 14.76 -16.46
CA ASP A 244 -4.95 13.52 -16.92
C ASP A 244 -4.05 12.90 -15.84
N GLY A 245 -3.23 13.73 -15.18
CA GLY A 245 -2.30 13.27 -14.15
C GLY A 245 -3.00 12.66 -12.94
N PHE A 246 -4.15 13.22 -12.54
CA PHE A 246 -4.95 12.68 -11.45
C PHE A 246 -5.57 11.32 -11.82
N LEU A 247 -6.19 11.20 -13.01
CA LEU A 247 -6.72 9.91 -13.46
C LEU A 247 -5.60 8.87 -13.61
N GLN A 248 -4.45 9.26 -14.15
CA GLN A 248 -3.29 8.38 -14.32
C GLN A 248 -2.86 7.81 -12.97
N SER A 249 -2.64 8.66 -11.95
CA SER A 249 -2.29 8.21 -10.60
C SER A 249 -3.32 7.23 -10.03
N MET A 250 -4.62 7.54 -10.17
CA MET A 250 -5.70 6.66 -9.70
C MET A 250 -5.70 5.30 -10.41
N ILE A 251 -5.51 5.25 -11.73
CA ILE A 251 -5.42 3.99 -12.49
C ILE A 251 -4.20 3.21 -12.04
N GLN A 252 -3.05 3.88 -11.90
CA GLN A 252 -1.79 3.22 -11.59
C GLN A 252 -1.76 2.57 -10.21
N GLU A 253 -2.51 3.11 -9.25
CA GLU A 253 -2.60 2.57 -7.90
C GLU A 253 -3.64 1.45 -7.75
N GLU A 254 -4.65 1.40 -8.61
CA GLU A 254 -5.71 0.40 -8.56
C GLU A 254 -5.44 -0.80 -9.47
N CYS A 255 -4.65 -0.60 -10.52
CA CYS A 255 -4.26 -1.66 -11.43
C CYS A 255 -3.01 -2.40 -10.97
N SER A 256 -2.99 -3.71 -11.22
CA SER A 256 -1.85 -4.60 -10.97
C SER A 256 -1.67 -5.57 -12.14
N THR A 257 -0.60 -6.36 -12.13
CA THR A 257 -0.38 -7.44 -13.12
C THR A 257 -1.55 -8.44 -13.15
N GLU A 258 -2.11 -8.73 -11.98
CA GLU A 258 -3.24 -9.65 -11.85
C GLU A 258 -4.57 -8.99 -12.25
N SER A 259 -4.74 -7.72 -11.91
CA SER A 259 -5.93 -6.93 -12.24
C SER A 259 -5.55 -5.66 -13.00
N PRO A 260 -5.25 -5.76 -14.30
CA PRO A 260 -4.75 -4.62 -15.09
C PRO A 260 -5.85 -3.62 -15.48
N GLU A 261 -7.08 -3.85 -15.03
CA GLU A 261 -8.28 -3.09 -15.39
C GLU A 261 -8.95 -2.50 -14.15
N VAL A 262 -9.47 -1.28 -14.27
CA VAL A 262 -10.25 -0.61 -13.23
C VAL A 262 -11.46 0.09 -13.85
N LYS A 263 -12.59 0.05 -13.14
CA LYS A 263 -13.83 0.72 -13.57
C LYS A 263 -13.86 2.18 -13.11
N LEU A 264 -14.39 3.07 -13.94
CA LEU A 264 -14.64 4.47 -13.57
C LEU A 264 -15.55 4.56 -12.33
N SER A 265 -16.54 3.68 -12.22
CA SER A 265 -17.40 3.58 -11.03
C SER A 265 -16.65 3.19 -9.74
N GLN A 266 -15.54 2.45 -9.84
CA GLN A 266 -14.67 2.13 -8.71
C GLN A 266 -13.82 3.33 -8.33
N LEU A 267 -13.18 3.98 -9.31
CA LEU A 267 -12.39 5.21 -9.08
C LEU A 267 -13.24 6.31 -8.44
N LYS A 268 -14.46 6.51 -8.96
CA LYS A 268 -15.44 7.48 -8.44
C LYS A 268 -15.72 7.30 -6.94
N LYS A 269 -15.74 6.07 -6.42
CA LYS A 269 -16.04 5.82 -4.99
C LYS A 269 -14.93 6.32 -4.06
N GLN A 270 -13.73 6.57 -4.59
CA GLN A 270 -12.62 7.11 -3.84
C GLN A 270 -12.69 8.63 -3.72
N LEU A 271 -13.62 9.30 -4.38
CA LEU A 271 -13.72 10.75 -4.39
C LEU A 271 -14.74 11.23 -3.33
N PRO A 272 -14.54 12.43 -2.75
CA PRO A 272 -15.60 13.16 -2.08
C PRO A 272 -16.85 13.31 -2.98
N LYS A 273 -18.03 13.43 -2.36
CA LYS A 273 -19.32 13.38 -3.05
C LYS A 273 -19.46 14.54 -4.04
N GLU A 274 -18.92 15.68 -3.68
CA GLU A 274 -18.85 16.92 -4.43
C GLU A 274 -18.10 16.77 -5.77
N PHE A 275 -17.01 15.99 -5.83
CA PHE A 275 -16.22 15.80 -7.05
C PHE A 275 -16.64 14.58 -7.87
N ALA A 276 -17.29 13.59 -7.24
CA ALA A 276 -17.60 12.31 -7.86
C ALA A 276 -18.49 12.42 -9.12
N ALA A 277 -19.41 13.38 -9.17
CA ALA A 277 -20.29 13.59 -10.32
C ALA A 277 -19.55 14.26 -11.49
N GLU A 278 -18.80 15.32 -11.20
CA GLU A 278 -17.99 16.06 -12.17
C GLU A 278 -16.93 15.16 -12.81
N PHE A 279 -16.17 14.43 -11.98
CA PHE A 279 -15.18 13.45 -12.42
C PHE A 279 -15.75 12.44 -13.42
N ALA A 280 -16.87 11.79 -13.07
CA ALA A 280 -17.46 10.78 -13.92
C ALA A 280 -17.99 11.36 -15.24
N ALA A 281 -18.64 12.53 -15.19
CA ALA A 281 -19.17 13.19 -16.37
C ALA A 281 -18.05 13.63 -17.33
N HIS A 282 -16.95 14.14 -16.80
CA HIS A 282 -15.77 14.52 -17.59
C HIS A 282 -15.20 13.30 -18.33
N TRP A 283 -14.85 12.24 -17.61
CA TRP A 283 -14.18 11.08 -18.22
C TRP A 283 -15.06 10.27 -19.16
N LEU A 284 -16.37 10.19 -18.90
CA LEU A 284 -17.32 9.62 -19.87
C LEU A 284 -17.33 10.42 -21.18
N ARG A 285 -17.36 11.75 -21.11
CA ARG A 285 -17.32 12.62 -22.28
C ARG A 285 -16.00 12.50 -23.05
N THR A 286 -14.88 12.42 -22.35
CA THR A 286 -13.54 12.22 -22.95
C THR A 286 -13.47 10.91 -23.75
N VAL A 287 -14.03 9.83 -23.19
CA VAL A 287 -14.11 8.51 -23.85
C VAL A 287 -15.08 8.54 -25.05
N GLU A 288 -16.23 9.20 -24.93
CA GLU A 288 -17.19 9.38 -26.04
C GLU A 288 -16.56 10.12 -27.23
N ARG A 289 -15.71 11.12 -26.93
CA ARG A 289 -14.93 11.87 -27.94
C ARG A 289 -13.76 11.06 -28.53
N ARG A 290 -13.49 9.86 -28.01
CA ARG A 290 -12.37 9.00 -28.41
C ARG A 290 -11.01 9.69 -28.27
N GLU A 291 -10.87 10.55 -27.26
CA GLU A 291 -9.58 11.16 -26.93
C GLU A 291 -8.67 10.08 -26.33
N VAL A 292 -7.69 9.63 -27.11
CA VAL A 292 -6.74 8.60 -26.69
C VAL A 292 -5.71 9.23 -25.75
N ARG A 293 -5.48 8.58 -24.61
CA ARG A 293 -4.43 8.96 -23.65
C ARG A 293 -3.37 7.87 -23.61
N PRO A 294 -2.08 8.20 -23.48
CA PRO A 294 -1.00 7.23 -23.60
C PRO A 294 -0.93 6.27 -22.40
N PHE A 295 -1.54 6.61 -21.27
CA PHE A 295 -1.42 5.83 -20.03
C PHE A 295 -2.54 4.80 -19.82
N PHE A 296 -3.64 4.85 -20.58
CA PHE A 296 -4.70 3.85 -20.49
C PHE A 296 -5.29 3.44 -21.84
N GLU A 297 -5.83 2.22 -21.88
CA GLU A 297 -6.71 1.74 -22.95
C GLU A 297 -8.16 1.63 -22.45
N VAL A 298 -9.13 1.96 -23.30
CA VAL A 298 -10.55 1.71 -23.01
C VAL A 298 -10.89 0.27 -23.39
N VAL A 299 -11.18 -0.58 -22.39
CA VAL A 299 -11.49 -2.00 -22.61
C VAL A 299 -12.98 -2.20 -22.91
N LYS A 300 -13.84 -1.58 -22.10
CA LYS A 300 -15.30 -1.66 -22.20
C LYS A 300 -15.89 -0.29 -21.92
N SER A 301 -16.87 0.11 -22.72
CA SER A 301 -17.60 1.36 -22.54
C SER A 301 -19.11 1.11 -22.60
N THR A 302 -19.82 1.68 -21.64
CA THR A 302 -21.28 1.71 -21.56
C THR A 302 -21.73 3.14 -21.31
N LYS A 303 -23.03 3.43 -21.50
CA LYS A 303 -23.59 4.77 -21.23
C LYS A 303 -23.36 5.29 -19.80
N LYS A 304 -23.05 4.42 -18.84
CA LYS A 304 -22.94 4.78 -17.42
C LYS A 304 -21.58 4.49 -16.79
N ASP A 305 -20.71 3.75 -17.48
CA ASP A 305 -19.44 3.30 -16.91
C ASP A 305 -18.44 2.92 -18.01
N VAL A 306 -17.16 3.08 -17.71
CA VAL A 306 -16.03 2.74 -18.57
C VAL A 306 -15.02 1.92 -17.76
N SER A 307 -14.41 0.92 -18.40
CA SER A 307 -13.27 0.17 -17.84
C SER A 307 -11.98 0.63 -18.53
N PHE A 308 -11.05 1.12 -17.73
CA PHE A 308 -9.70 1.50 -18.15
C PHE A 308 -8.75 0.34 -17.90
N ARG A 309 -7.82 0.12 -18.80
CA ARG A 309 -6.67 -0.76 -18.62
C ARG A 309 -5.42 0.10 -18.52
N ASP A 310 -4.60 -0.15 -17.52
CA ASP A 310 -3.30 0.49 -17.42
C ASP A 310 -2.35 -0.08 -18.49
N THR A 311 -1.78 0.81 -19.30
CA THR A 311 -0.86 0.45 -20.39
C THR A 311 0.46 -0.15 -19.90
N ARG A 312 0.83 0.03 -18.62
CA ARG A 312 1.97 -0.65 -18.00
C ARG A 312 1.81 -2.17 -17.97
N PHE A 313 0.57 -2.66 -17.98
CA PHE A 313 0.26 -4.08 -17.95
C PHE A 313 -0.24 -4.54 -19.33
N PRO A 314 0.61 -5.21 -20.14
CA PRO A 314 0.23 -5.68 -21.46
C PRO A 314 -0.95 -6.66 -21.40
N ARG A 315 -1.69 -6.79 -22.51
CA ARG A 315 -2.79 -7.76 -22.64
C ARG A 315 -2.25 -9.16 -22.43
N ARG A 316 -2.94 -9.96 -21.61
CA ARG A 316 -2.51 -11.33 -21.29
C ARG A 316 -2.36 -12.15 -22.57
N GLU A 317 -3.24 -11.88 -23.53
CA GLU A 317 -3.25 -12.45 -24.87
C GLU A 317 -2.01 -12.04 -25.69
N VAL A 318 -1.53 -10.79 -25.57
CA VAL A 318 -0.32 -10.32 -26.25
C VAL A 318 0.93 -10.96 -25.65
N VAL A 319 1.02 -11.00 -24.31
CA VAL A 319 2.12 -11.68 -23.62
C VAL A 319 2.13 -13.18 -23.98
N LEU A 320 0.95 -13.81 -23.97
CA LEU A 320 0.81 -15.21 -24.31
C LEU A 320 1.15 -15.47 -25.79
N SER A 321 0.81 -14.56 -26.71
CA SER A 321 1.18 -14.66 -28.13
C SER A 321 2.71 -14.74 -28.29
N ALA A 322 3.45 -13.87 -27.62
CA ALA A 322 4.91 -13.91 -27.62
C ALA A 322 5.47 -15.19 -26.98
N LYS A 323 4.89 -15.64 -25.86
CA LYS A 323 5.29 -16.89 -25.20
C LYS A 323 5.05 -18.13 -26.06
N LEU A 324 3.92 -18.20 -26.76
CA LEU A 324 3.60 -19.28 -27.69
C LEU A 324 4.62 -19.36 -28.82
N VAL A 325 5.02 -18.21 -29.38
CA VAL A 325 6.07 -18.16 -30.42
C VAL A 325 7.42 -18.61 -29.88
N ALA A 326 7.82 -18.14 -28.69
CA ALA A 326 9.08 -18.54 -28.06
C ALA A 326 9.13 -20.05 -27.76
N ALA A 327 8.05 -20.60 -27.24
CA ALA A 327 7.92 -22.05 -27.00
C ALA A 327 7.99 -22.86 -28.30
N LEU A 328 7.39 -22.36 -29.39
CA LEU A 328 7.48 -23.05 -30.69
C LEU A 328 8.92 -23.02 -31.24
N GLU A 329 9.66 -21.94 -31.02
CA GLU A 329 11.08 -21.83 -31.39
C GLU A 329 11.93 -22.80 -30.56
N GLU A 330 11.66 -22.91 -29.25
CA GLU A 330 12.33 -23.88 -28.38
C GLU A 330 12.08 -25.31 -28.89
N MET A 331 10.83 -25.68 -29.16
CA MET A 331 10.48 -26.98 -29.73
C MET A 331 11.15 -27.23 -31.09
N ARG A 332 11.27 -26.21 -31.95
CA ARG A 332 11.98 -26.30 -33.24
C ARG A 332 13.47 -26.62 -33.05
N THR A 333 14.11 -26.05 -32.02
CA THR A 333 15.55 -26.23 -31.78
C THR A 333 15.92 -27.54 -31.09
N GLN A 334 14.99 -28.18 -30.38
CA GLN A 334 15.29 -29.36 -29.56
C GLN A 334 15.50 -30.66 -30.37
N ASP A 335 15.40 -30.62 -31.71
CA ASP A 335 15.48 -31.79 -32.64
C ASP A 335 14.64 -32.99 -32.18
N ASP A 336 13.61 -32.71 -31.38
CA ASP A 336 12.70 -33.69 -30.83
C ASP A 336 11.59 -33.93 -31.84
N LEU A 337 11.04 -35.15 -31.86
CA LEU A 337 9.94 -35.58 -32.74
C LEU A 337 8.62 -34.83 -32.46
N THR A 338 8.66 -33.80 -31.60
CA THR A 338 7.53 -32.98 -31.18
C THR A 338 7.29 -31.78 -32.08
N TYR A 339 8.24 -31.36 -32.92
CA TYR A 339 8.03 -30.33 -33.96
C TYR A 339 7.90 -30.94 -35.36
N PRO A 340 6.87 -30.60 -36.17
CA PRO A 340 5.72 -29.73 -35.86
C PRO A 340 4.79 -30.30 -34.79
N CYS A 341 4.19 -29.44 -33.96
CA CYS A 341 3.28 -29.82 -32.87
C CYS A 341 1.83 -29.42 -33.16
N THR A 342 0.87 -29.73 -32.30
CA THR A 342 -0.50 -29.17 -32.35
C THR A 342 -0.64 -27.96 -31.43
N PHE A 343 -1.68 -27.15 -31.63
CA PHE A 343 -1.94 -26.00 -30.76
C PHE A 343 -2.16 -26.39 -29.28
N PRO A 344 -2.90 -27.47 -28.95
CA PRO A 344 -3.00 -27.96 -27.58
C PRO A 344 -1.67 -28.48 -26.99
N GLN A 345 -0.76 -29.02 -27.82
CA GLN A 345 0.58 -29.39 -27.36
C GLN A 345 1.40 -28.15 -27.00
N LEU A 346 1.39 -27.12 -27.86
CA LEU A 346 2.07 -25.86 -27.60
C LEU A 346 1.56 -25.17 -26.33
N CYS A 347 0.23 -25.12 -26.13
CA CYS A 347 -0.36 -24.53 -24.93
C CYS A 347 0.06 -25.28 -23.65
N ARG A 348 0.15 -26.62 -23.70
CA ARG A 348 0.65 -27.43 -22.59
C ARG A 348 2.11 -27.16 -22.30
N HIS A 349 2.93 -27.02 -23.34
CA HIS A 349 4.36 -26.72 -23.20
C HIS A 349 4.60 -25.36 -22.53
N VAL A 350 3.82 -24.32 -22.88
CA VAL A 350 3.89 -23.00 -22.23
C VAL A 350 3.44 -23.03 -20.75
N GLY A 351 2.81 -24.12 -20.29
CA GLY A 351 2.25 -24.20 -18.94
C GLY A 351 1.11 -23.20 -18.72
N SER A 352 0.43 -22.79 -19.79
CA SER A 352 -0.60 -21.75 -19.72
C SER A 352 -1.86 -22.29 -19.06
N GLU A 353 -2.05 -21.99 -17.76
CA GLU A 353 -3.35 -22.13 -17.10
C GLU A 353 -4.41 -21.17 -17.67
N ALA A 354 -4.00 -20.20 -18.50
CA ALA A 354 -4.91 -19.31 -19.21
C ALA A 354 -5.68 -20.13 -20.24
N GLY A 355 -6.85 -20.64 -19.82
CA GLY A 355 -7.65 -21.63 -20.54
C GLY A 355 -7.85 -21.32 -22.03
N ILE A 356 -8.29 -22.34 -22.79
CA ILE A 356 -8.33 -22.40 -24.26
C ILE A 356 -8.79 -21.10 -24.95
N LEU A 357 -9.73 -20.35 -24.35
CA LEU A 357 -10.21 -19.08 -24.90
C LEU A 357 -9.13 -18.00 -24.99
N ILE A 358 -8.29 -17.83 -23.97
CA ILE A 358 -7.23 -16.82 -23.94
C ILE A 358 -6.12 -17.21 -24.92
N ALA A 359 -5.76 -18.50 -24.95
CA ALA A 359 -4.79 -19.01 -25.92
C ALA A 359 -5.28 -18.80 -27.37
N SER A 360 -6.55 -19.10 -27.65
CA SER A 360 -7.15 -18.87 -28.96
C SER A 360 -7.11 -17.39 -29.36
N ALA A 361 -7.42 -16.48 -28.42
CA ALA A 361 -7.29 -15.04 -28.65
C ALA A 361 -5.83 -14.62 -28.90
N ALA A 362 -4.88 -15.16 -28.13
CA ALA A 362 -3.45 -14.92 -28.31
C ALA A 362 -2.95 -15.34 -29.70
N ALA A 363 -3.46 -16.46 -30.23
CA ALA A 363 -3.14 -16.95 -31.56
C ALA A 363 -3.61 -16.03 -32.71
N GLN A 364 -4.50 -15.07 -32.44
CA GLN A 364 -4.93 -14.05 -33.40
C GLN A 364 -4.13 -12.75 -33.29
N LEU A 365 -3.16 -12.66 -32.37
CA LEU A 365 -2.37 -11.47 -32.11
C LEU A 365 -0.93 -11.66 -32.55
N GLU A 366 -0.24 -10.56 -32.83
CA GLU A 366 1.21 -10.55 -33.06
C GLU A 366 1.99 -10.83 -31.77
N PRO A 367 3.13 -11.55 -31.84
CA PRO A 367 3.79 -12.04 -33.05
C PRO A 367 3.27 -13.38 -33.60
N TYR A 368 2.35 -14.06 -32.92
CA TYR A 368 1.91 -15.40 -33.33
C TYR A 368 1.24 -15.41 -34.70
N ALA A 369 0.29 -14.50 -34.95
CA ALA A 369 -0.53 -14.49 -36.15
C ALA A 369 0.28 -14.38 -37.46
N SER A 370 1.40 -13.65 -37.45
CA SER A 370 2.28 -13.52 -38.63
C SER A 370 3.32 -14.62 -38.75
N ARG A 371 3.74 -15.25 -37.64
CA ARG A 371 4.87 -16.19 -37.61
C ARG A 371 4.47 -17.65 -37.66
N VAL A 372 3.27 -18.02 -37.20
CA VAL A 372 2.85 -19.41 -37.04
C VAL A 372 1.75 -19.78 -38.02
N ALA A 373 1.97 -20.84 -38.80
CA ALA A 373 0.98 -21.43 -39.68
C ALA A 373 0.41 -22.71 -39.06
N ALA A 374 -0.92 -22.76 -38.89
CA ALA A 374 -1.62 -24.01 -38.71
C ALA A 374 -1.98 -24.59 -40.07
N ALA A 375 -1.61 -25.85 -40.35
CA ALA A 375 -1.81 -26.42 -41.67
C ALA A 375 -3.30 -26.44 -42.10
N VAL A 376 -4.21 -26.67 -41.14
CA VAL A 376 -5.67 -26.59 -41.27
C VAL A 376 -6.20 -25.74 -40.10
N PRO A 377 -6.28 -24.39 -40.20
CA PRO A 377 -6.53 -23.50 -39.06
C PRO A 377 -7.83 -23.73 -38.26
N LYS A 378 -8.79 -24.46 -38.82
CA LYS A 378 -10.07 -24.79 -38.16
C LYS A 378 -10.05 -26.12 -37.39
N SER A 379 -8.95 -26.87 -37.44
CA SER A 379 -8.80 -28.15 -36.75
C SER A 379 -7.89 -27.98 -35.53
N ALA A 380 -8.38 -28.34 -34.34
CA ALA A 380 -7.59 -28.30 -33.10
C ALA A 380 -6.39 -29.25 -33.14
N ASP A 381 -6.53 -30.36 -33.88
CA ASP A 381 -5.48 -31.37 -34.07
C ASP A 381 -4.58 -31.07 -35.28
N SER A 382 -4.77 -29.91 -35.94
CA SER A 382 -3.88 -29.52 -37.02
C SER A 382 -2.45 -29.34 -36.49
N PRO A 383 -1.43 -29.88 -37.18
CA PRO A 383 -0.08 -29.50 -36.89
C PRO A 383 0.11 -28.00 -37.18
N ILE A 384 0.98 -27.37 -36.39
CA ILE A 384 1.39 -25.98 -36.44
C ILE A 384 2.93 -25.93 -36.50
N ALA A 385 3.45 -24.97 -37.25
CA ALA A 385 4.87 -24.70 -37.39
C ALA A 385 5.09 -23.24 -37.80
N PHE A 386 6.34 -22.79 -37.87
CA PHE A 386 6.64 -21.47 -38.43
C PHE A 386 6.25 -21.40 -39.91
N VAL A 387 5.85 -20.22 -40.38
CA VAL A 387 5.47 -19.97 -41.78
C VAL A 387 6.65 -20.31 -42.72
N GLU A 388 7.89 -20.02 -42.32
CA GLU A 388 9.10 -20.38 -43.08
C GLU A 388 9.36 -21.90 -43.17
N ASP A 389 8.82 -22.68 -42.24
CA ASP A 389 8.97 -24.14 -42.17
C ASP A 389 7.80 -24.88 -42.86
N ALA A 390 7.12 -24.22 -43.81
CA ALA A 390 5.96 -24.77 -44.51
C ALA A 390 6.23 -26.14 -45.17
N LYS A 391 7.47 -26.42 -45.60
CA LYS A 391 7.88 -27.73 -46.13
C LYS A 391 7.89 -28.81 -45.06
N VAL A 392 8.41 -28.50 -43.87
CA VAL A 392 8.43 -29.41 -42.71
C VAL A 392 7.00 -29.68 -42.26
N LEU A 393 6.17 -28.64 -42.21
CA LEU A 393 4.76 -28.76 -41.89
C LEU A 393 3.99 -29.64 -42.89
N ALA A 394 4.27 -29.50 -44.19
CA ALA A 394 3.68 -30.33 -45.24
C ALA A 394 4.08 -31.82 -45.14
N ALA A 395 5.29 -32.10 -44.66
CA ALA A 395 5.81 -33.44 -44.43
C ALA A 395 5.40 -34.07 -43.08
N SER A 396 4.71 -33.32 -42.22
CA SER A 396 4.30 -33.81 -40.90
C SER A 396 3.31 -34.98 -40.99
N PRO A 397 3.57 -36.11 -40.31
CA PRO A 397 2.63 -37.23 -40.25
C PRO A 397 1.24 -36.83 -39.71
N GLY A 398 1.18 -35.83 -38.82
CA GLY A 398 -0.08 -35.31 -38.27
C GLY A 398 -0.96 -34.57 -39.28
N LEU A 399 -0.41 -34.16 -40.42
CA LEU A 399 -1.15 -33.42 -41.44
C LEU A 399 -2.19 -34.29 -42.15
N VAL A 400 -1.83 -35.54 -42.48
CA VAL A 400 -2.67 -36.44 -43.29
C VAL A 400 -4.01 -36.73 -42.61
N PRO A 401 -4.06 -37.11 -41.32
CA PRO A 401 -5.32 -37.26 -40.58
C PRO A 401 -6.15 -35.98 -40.51
N ALA A 402 -5.51 -34.81 -40.33
CA ALA A 402 -6.21 -33.53 -40.26
C ALA A 402 -6.85 -33.17 -41.61
N LEU A 403 -6.12 -33.34 -42.72
CA LEU A 403 -6.62 -33.11 -44.07
C LEU A 403 -7.76 -34.08 -44.41
N LEU A 404 -7.59 -35.37 -44.15
CA LEU A 404 -8.62 -36.38 -44.42
C LEU A 404 -9.89 -36.13 -43.62
N SER A 405 -9.76 -35.80 -42.33
CA SER A 405 -10.92 -35.45 -41.49
C SER A 405 -11.71 -34.26 -42.05
N SER A 406 -11.04 -33.32 -42.72
CA SER A 406 -11.69 -32.17 -43.37
C SER A 406 -12.38 -32.49 -44.71
N GLN A 407 -11.96 -33.57 -45.39
CA GLN A 407 -12.43 -33.92 -46.74
C GLN A 407 -13.40 -35.10 -46.77
N ILE A 408 -13.33 -36.00 -45.80
CA ILE A 408 -14.22 -37.15 -45.68
C ILE A 408 -15.63 -36.68 -45.33
N LYS A 409 -16.60 -37.20 -46.06
CA LYS A 409 -18.04 -36.97 -45.89
C LYS A 409 -18.73 -38.34 -45.87
N SER A 410 -20.00 -38.39 -45.51
CA SER A 410 -20.76 -39.66 -45.44
C SER A 410 -20.77 -40.46 -46.74
N ASP A 411 -20.58 -39.79 -47.88
CA ASP A 411 -20.55 -40.35 -49.24
C ASP A 411 -19.14 -40.52 -49.83
N VAL A 412 -18.09 -40.04 -49.14
CA VAL A 412 -16.69 -40.09 -49.63
C VAL A 412 -15.78 -40.62 -48.53
N GLN A 413 -15.42 -41.90 -48.63
CA GLN A 413 -14.56 -42.59 -47.66
C GLN A 413 -13.08 -42.61 -48.05
N ALA A 414 -12.76 -42.41 -49.33
CA ALA A 414 -11.40 -42.35 -49.84
C ALA A 414 -11.20 -41.09 -50.69
N VAL A 415 -10.14 -40.33 -50.42
CA VAL A 415 -9.89 -39.02 -51.03
C VAL A 415 -8.59 -39.08 -51.84
N PRO A 416 -8.59 -38.66 -53.12
CA PRO A 416 -7.37 -38.67 -53.91
C PRO A 416 -6.41 -37.57 -53.46
N ILE A 417 -5.10 -37.84 -53.53
CA ILE A 417 -4.06 -36.94 -52.98
C ILE A 417 -4.00 -35.57 -53.67
N ASP A 418 -4.36 -35.50 -54.95
CA ASP A 418 -4.47 -34.25 -55.72
C ASP A 418 -5.57 -33.35 -55.15
N ARG A 419 -6.68 -33.94 -54.68
CA ARG A 419 -7.76 -33.22 -54.01
C ARG A 419 -7.36 -32.77 -52.60
N LEU A 420 -6.59 -33.57 -51.86
CA LEU A 420 -6.09 -33.18 -50.52
C LEU A 420 -5.14 -31.97 -50.60
N SER A 421 -4.26 -31.93 -51.60
CA SER A 421 -3.38 -30.77 -51.84
C SER A 421 -4.12 -29.47 -52.21
N LYS A 422 -5.37 -29.58 -52.65
CA LYS A 422 -6.24 -28.46 -53.03
C LYS A 422 -7.41 -28.27 -52.06
N ALA A 423 -7.33 -28.90 -50.88
CA ALA A 423 -8.38 -28.84 -49.89
C ALA A 423 -8.63 -27.39 -49.44
N LYS A 424 -9.90 -26.98 -49.43
CA LYS A 424 -10.30 -25.66 -48.94
C LYS A 424 -10.02 -25.58 -47.44
N GLY A 425 -9.29 -24.54 -47.02
CA GLY A 425 -8.97 -24.31 -45.61
C GLY A 425 -7.56 -24.78 -45.21
N VAL A 426 -6.75 -25.23 -46.16
CA VAL A 426 -5.31 -25.40 -45.96
C VAL A 426 -4.63 -24.03 -45.97
N HIS A 427 -3.62 -23.83 -45.12
CA HIS A 427 -2.84 -22.60 -45.09
C HIS A 427 -2.07 -22.39 -46.40
N GLY A 428 -2.12 -21.17 -46.96
CA GLY A 428 -1.59 -20.87 -48.30
C GLY A 428 -0.10 -21.15 -48.47
N ALA A 429 0.71 -20.95 -47.42
CA ALA A 429 2.15 -21.26 -47.45
C ALA A 429 2.46 -22.77 -47.52
N VAL A 430 1.58 -23.62 -46.98
CA VAL A 430 1.78 -25.08 -46.90
C VAL A 430 1.30 -25.76 -48.18
N GLN A 431 0.24 -25.23 -48.79
CA GLN A 431 -0.45 -25.81 -49.93
C GLN A 431 0.46 -26.29 -51.08
N PRO A 432 1.47 -25.51 -51.54
CA PRO A 432 2.34 -25.91 -52.64
C PRO A 432 3.22 -27.14 -52.33
N HIS A 433 3.40 -27.48 -51.06
CA HIS A 433 4.31 -28.54 -50.62
C HIS A 433 3.61 -29.87 -50.30
N ILE A 434 2.28 -29.87 -50.13
CA ILE A 434 1.51 -31.04 -49.68
C ILE A 434 1.61 -32.21 -50.66
N LEU A 435 1.43 -31.96 -51.96
CA LEU A 435 1.42 -33.05 -52.94
C LEU A 435 2.76 -33.78 -52.95
N THR A 436 3.87 -33.03 -52.98
CA THR A 436 5.24 -33.56 -52.96
C THR A 436 5.52 -34.34 -51.68
N ALA A 437 5.08 -33.82 -50.53
CA ALA A 437 5.24 -34.50 -49.26
C ALA A 437 4.45 -35.83 -49.19
N LEU A 438 3.19 -35.84 -49.65
CA LEU A 438 2.35 -37.05 -49.69
C LEU A 438 2.93 -38.12 -50.62
N GLU A 439 3.44 -37.74 -51.80
CA GLU A 439 4.10 -38.67 -52.72
C GLU A 439 5.38 -39.24 -52.13
N ALA A 440 6.15 -38.43 -51.40
CA ALA A 440 7.34 -38.89 -50.68
C ALA A 440 6.99 -39.90 -49.57
N MET A 441 5.96 -39.62 -48.76
CA MET A 441 5.50 -40.54 -47.70
C MET A 441 5.02 -41.87 -48.27
N LEU A 442 4.27 -41.84 -49.39
CA LEU A 442 3.81 -43.04 -50.09
C LEU A 442 4.98 -43.87 -50.68
N THR A 443 6.03 -43.20 -51.14
CA THR A 443 7.21 -43.87 -51.72
C THR A 443 8.08 -44.51 -50.65
N ARG A 444 8.15 -43.88 -49.47
CA ARG A 444 8.94 -44.38 -48.31
C ARG A 444 8.18 -45.35 -47.41
N ASP A 445 6.89 -45.56 -47.67
CA ASP A 445 5.99 -46.33 -46.80
C ASP A 445 5.90 -45.77 -45.36
N GLU A 446 5.94 -44.44 -45.24
CA GLU A 446 5.94 -43.68 -43.97
C GLU A 446 4.55 -43.08 -43.65
N LEU A 447 3.47 -43.70 -44.13
CA LEU A 447 2.12 -43.23 -43.82
C LEU A 447 1.81 -43.41 -42.33
N PRO A 448 1.05 -42.49 -41.71
CA PRO A 448 0.62 -42.67 -40.33
C PRO A 448 -0.18 -43.98 -40.18
N PRO A 449 -0.03 -44.71 -39.06
CA PRO A 449 -0.58 -46.06 -38.91
C PRO A 449 -2.12 -46.13 -39.00
N GLN A 450 -2.81 -45.01 -38.83
CA GLN A 450 -4.27 -44.92 -38.98
C GLN A 450 -4.75 -44.67 -40.42
N ILE A 451 -3.83 -44.44 -41.36
CA ILE A 451 -4.14 -44.07 -42.75
C ILE A 451 -3.80 -45.23 -43.69
N GLY A 452 -4.77 -45.65 -44.48
CA GLY A 452 -4.57 -46.56 -45.60
C GLY A 452 -4.40 -45.82 -46.91
N ALA A 453 -3.71 -46.44 -47.86
CA ALA A 453 -3.58 -45.96 -49.23
C ALA A 453 -3.91 -47.05 -50.25
N LEU A 454 -4.60 -46.68 -51.32
CA LEU A 454 -4.90 -47.58 -52.44
C LEU A 454 -4.90 -46.83 -53.78
N LYS A 455 -4.65 -47.53 -54.88
CA LYS A 455 -4.72 -46.94 -56.23
C LYS A 455 -6.10 -47.21 -56.86
N ILE A 456 -6.87 -46.16 -57.10
CA ILE A 456 -8.10 -46.20 -57.92
C ILE A 456 -7.83 -45.42 -59.19
N SER A 457 -8.04 -46.06 -60.35
CA SER A 457 -7.88 -45.40 -61.66
C SER A 457 -6.52 -44.70 -61.81
N LYS A 458 -5.44 -45.41 -61.42
CA LYS A 458 -4.03 -44.93 -61.44
C LYS A 458 -3.71 -43.79 -60.46
N LYS A 459 -4.65 -43.32 -59.64
CA LYS A 459 -4.43 -42.28 -58.63
C LYS A 459 -4.42 -42.86 -57.22
N TRP A 460 -3.48 -42.40 -56.39
CA TRP A 460 -3.46 -42.72 -54.96
C TRP A 460 -4.63 -42.04 -54.25
N HIS A 461 -5.39 -42.83 -53.50
CA HIS A 461 -6.43 -42.38 -52.59
C HIS A 461 -6.05 -42.77 -51.16
N LEU A 462 -6.26 -41.85 -50.24
CA LEU A 462 -6.05 -42.05 -48.80
C LEU A 462 -7.40 -42.16 -48.09
N PHE A 463 -7.46 -43.00 -47.06
CA PHE A 463 -8.66 -43.26 -46.25
C PHE A 463 -8.25 -43.61 -44.81
N PHE A 464 -9.18 -43.51 -43.85
CA PHE A 464 -8.91 -44.00 -42.50
C PHE A 464 -9.12 -45.52 -42.42
N LEU A 465 -8.17 -46.25 -41.82
CA LEU A 465 -8.31 -47.70 -41.64
C LEU A 465 -9.51 -48.09 -40.76
N LYS A 466 -9.90 -47.22 -39.81
CA LYS A 466 -11.07 -47.42 -38.96
C LYS A 466 -12.40 -47.44 -39.72
N ASP A 467 -12.44 -46.84 -40.92
CA ASP A 467 -13.67 -46.74 -41.73
C ASP A 467 -13.86 -47.99 -42.63
N VAL A 468 -12.88 -48.89 -42.68
CA VAL A 468 -12.97 -50.15 -43.42
C VAL A 468 -13.82 -51.16 -42.65
N LYS A 469 -15.09 -51.34 -43.08
CA LYS A 469 -15.99 -52.36 -42.53
C LYS A 469 -15.39 -53.76 -42.78
N ASN A 470 -15.28 -54.57 -41.73
CA ASN A 470 -14.58 -55.88 -41.64
C ASN A 470 -13.14 -55.87 -41.08
N SER A 471 -12.65 -54.75 -40.54
CA SER A 471 -11.33 -54.70 -39.87
C SER A 471 -11.28 -55.31 -38.46
N SER A 472 -12.41 -55.84 -37.94
CA SER A 472 -12.59 -56.32 -36.55
C SER A 472 -11.72 -57.52 -36.11
N GLY A 473 -10.70 -57.92 -36.87
CA GLY A 473 -9.83 -59.06 -36.57
C GLY A 473 -8.33 -58.82 -36.72
N ILE A 474 -7.89 -57.64 -37.18
CA ILE A 474 -6.47 -57.33 -37.36
C ILE A 474 -6.10 -56.20 -36.40
N SER A 475 -5.94 -56.55 -35.12
CA SER A 475 -5.12 -55.73 -34.23
C SER A 475 -3.71 -55.71 -34.83
N PRO A 476 -3.05 -54.55 -34.99
CA PRO A 476 -1.68 -54.51 -35.51
C PRO A 476 -0.83 -55.37 -34.57
N ALA A 477 -0.39 -56.53 -35.06
CA ALA A 477 0.57 -57.36 -34.37
C ALA A 477 1.82 -56.50 -34.19
N THR A 478 2.09 -56.08 -32.96
CA THR A 478 3.36 -55.52 -32.54
C THR A 478 4.45 -56.49 -33.03
N VAL A 479 5.14 -56.12 -34.10
CA VAL A 479 6.34 -56.83 -34.53
C VAL A 479 7.42 -56.48 -33.52
N GLU A 480 7.43 -57.20 -32.39
CA GLU A 480 8.58 -57.26 -31.49
C GLU A 480 9.74 -57.87 -32.27
N ARG A 481 10.59 -57.00 -32.80
CA ARG A 481 11.88 -57.38 -33.37
C ARG A 481 12.80 -57.73 -32.21
N SER A 482 12.70 -58.99 -31.76
CA SER A 482 13.61 -59.59 -30.79
C SER A 482 15.00 -59.72 -31.42
N VAL A 483 15.89 -58.80 -31.08
CA VAL A 483 17.35 -58.93 -31.26
C VAL A 483 17.95 -58.92 -29.87
N VAL A 484 18.36 -60.10 -29.43
CA VAL A 484 19.20 -60.31 -28.24
C VAL A 484 20.57 -59.71 -28.53
N PRO A 485 21.16 -58.97 -27.58
CA PRO A 485 22.52 -59.32 -27.22
C PRO A 485 22.67 -59.56 -25.72
N GLU A 486 23.51 -60.55 -25.52
CA GLU A 486 24.02 -61.16 -24.31
C GLU A 486 24.84 -60.17 -23.47
N SER A 487 24.54 -60.18 -22.17
CA SER A 487 25.46 -59.95 -21.04
C SER A 487 26.18 -58.59 -20.93
N ALA A 488 25.58 -57.68 -20.18
CA ALA A 488 26.33 -56.81 -19.27
C ALA A 488 25.43 -56.40 -18.08
N LYS A 489 25.93 -56.68 -16.87
CA LYS A 489 25.37 -56.27 -15.57
C LYS A 489 24.97 -54.79 -15.60
N SER A 490 23.69 -54.50 -15.36
CA SER A 490 23.29 -53.18 -14.90
C SER A 490 22.16 -53.28 -13.89
N VAL A 491 22.37 -52.57 -12.80
CA VAL A 491 21.60 -52.54 -11.56
C VAL A 491 20.20 -51.99 -11.84
N LEU A 492 19.18 -52.77 -11.47
CA LEU A 492 17.78 -52.33 -11.42
C LEU A 492 17.62 -51.29 -10.30
N LEU A 493 17.53 -50.01 -10.68
CA LEU A 493 16.86 -48.99 -9.88
C LEU A 493 15.42 -48.85 -10.38
N THR A 494 14.50 -49.43 -9.64
CA THR A 494 13.07 -49.14 -9.72
C THR A 494 12.82 -47.76 -9.09
N PRO A 495 12.11 -46.82 -9.74
CA PRO A 495 11.53 -45.67 -9.04
C PRO A 495 10.22 -46.15 -8.42
N SER A 496 10.33 -46.89 -7.32
CA SER A 496 9.20 -47.20 -6.44
C SER A 496 9.43 -46.45 -5.14
N GLY A 497 8.52 -45.54 -4.81
CA GLY A 497 8.50 -44.83 -3.54
C GLY A 497 8.67 -43.32 -3.72
N ASN A 498 7.62 -42.57 -3.39
CA ASN A 498 7.72 -41.24 -2.76
C ASN A 498 6.36 -40.66 -2.31
N THR A 499 5.30 -41.46 -2.21
CA THR A 499 4.06 -41.01 -1.54
C THR A 499 4.12 -41.15 -0.01
N THR A 500 5.11 -41.84 0.54
CA THR A 500 5.24 -42.05 1.99
C THR A 500 5.84 -40.84 2.73
N THR A 501 6.60 -39.98 2.06
CA THR A 501 7.31 -38.83 2.68
C THR A 501 6.41 -37.62 2.92
N ALA A 502 5.38 -37.41 2.09
CA ALA A 502 4.47 -36.27 2.25
C ALA A 502 3.62 -36.38 3.54
N SER A 503 3.14 -37.58 3.87
CA SER A 503 2.35 -37.81 5.08
C SER A 503 3.19 -37.73 6.36
N SER A 504 4.49 -38.04 6.30
CA SER A 504 5.37 -37.91 7.47
C SER A 504 5.71 -36.45 7.76
N PHE A 505 5.97 -35.65 6.72
CA PHE A 505 6.28 -34.22 6.89
C PHE A 505 5.16 -33.46 7.59
N ALA A 506 3.91 -33.64 7.15
CA ALA A 506 2.76 -32.93 7.73
C ALA A 506 2.61 -33.20 9.24
N GLN A 507 2.79 -34.47 9.66
CA GLN A 507 2.68 -34.85 11.07
C GLN A 507 3.82 -34.28 11.90
N ASP A 508 5.06 -34.34 11.39
CA ASP A 508 6.23 -33.78 12.07
C ASP A 508 6.11 -32.25 12.17
N PHE A 509 5.64 -31.59 11.11
CA PHE A 509 5.44 -30.15 11.08
C PHE A 509 4.41 -29.68 12.12
N ILE A 510 3.26 -30.36 12.21
CA ILE A 510 2.24 -30.03 13.21
C ILE A 510 2.82 -30.18 14.64
N LYS A 511 3.55 -31.26 14.91
CA LYS A 511 4.19 -31.48 16.22
C LYS A 511 5.21 -30.39 16.55
N ALA A 512 6.08 -30.04 15.61
CA ALA A 512 7.08 -28.99 15.76
C ALA A 512 6.41 -27.61 15.99
N PHE A 513 5.38 -27.29 15.22
CA PHE A 513 4.61 -26.06 15.37
C PHE A 513 3.97 -25.96 16.75
N GLU A 514 3.29 -27.02 17.22
CA GLU A 514 2.65 -27.01 18.54
C GLU A 514 3.66 -26.92 19.69
N HIS A 515 4.82 -27.54 19.53
CA HIS A 515 5.91 -27.46 20.51
C HIS A 515 6.44 -26.02 20.64
N LEU A 516 6.79 -25.40 19.51
CA LEU A 516 7.30 -24.02 19.47
C LEU A 516 6.24 -22.99 19.86
N ASP A 517 4.98 -23.17 19.44
CA ASP A 517 3.88 -22.27 19.80
C ASP A 517 3.66 -22.26 21.31
N ARG A 518 3.65 -23.44 21.95
CA ARG A 518 3.57 -23.56 23.42
C ARG A 518 4.75 -22.88 24.11
N ALA A 519 5.97 -23.05 23.60
CA ALA A 519 7.16 -22.40 24.14
C ALA A 519 7.12 -20.87 24.02
N SER A 520 6.48 -20.34 22.98
CA SER A 520 6.33 -18.89 22.72
C SER A 520 5.12 -18.23 23.40
N GLY A 521 4.33 -18.99 24.17
CA GLY A 521 3.14 -18.50 24.86
C GLY A 521 1.87 -18.47 24.00
N HIS A 522 1.70 -19.43 23.09
CA HIS A 522 0.48 -19.63 22.29
C HIS A 522 0.07 -18.44 21.42
N ARG A 523 1.04 -17.81 20.76
CA ARG A 523 0.80 -16.67 19.87
C ARG A 523 0.21 -17.09 18.52
N ASN A 524 0.20 -18.39 18.23
CA ASN A 524 -0.19 -18.99 16.96
C ASN A 524 0.56 -18.36 15.77
N TYR A 525 1.83 -18.00 15.98
CA TYR A 525 2.63 -17.25 15.03
C TYR A 525 4.11 -17.54 15.25
N LEU A 526 4.74 -18.21 14.29
CA LEU A 526 6.12 -18.69 14.41
C LEU A 526 6.97 -18.26 13.21
N LYS A 527 8.27 -18.04 13.43
CA LYS A 527 9.22 -17.75 12.35
C LYS A 527 9.60 -19.03 11.62
N LEU A 528 9.77 -18.95 10.31
CA LEU A 528 10.24 -20.09 9.50
C LEU A 528 11.65 -20.56 9.89
N LEU A 529 12.50 -19.64 10.39
CA LEU A 529 13.82 -19.99 10.91
C LEU A 529 13.74 -21.00 12.07
N ASP A 530 12.81 -20.78 13.01
CA ASP A 530 12.66 -21.65 14.18
C ASP A 530 12.09 -23.01 13.77
N LEU A 531 11.11 -23.02 12.86
CA LEU A 531 10.54 -24.25 12.31
C LEU A 531 11.56 -25.09 11.54
N ARG A 532 12.43 -24.46 10.74
CA ARG A 532 13.51 -25.15 10.01
C ARG A 532 14.56 -25.75 10.94
N ARG A 533 14.87 -25.07 12.05
CA ARG A 533 15.80 -25.60 13.06
C ARG A 533 15.22 -26.83 13.78
N GLU A 534 13.94 -26.77 14.12
CA GLU A 534 13.23 -27.89 14.77
C GLU A 534 13.06 -29.09 13.82
N LEU A 535 12.87 -28.83 12.53
CA LEU A 535 12.66 -29.84 11.48
C LEU A 535 13.92 -30.11 10.65
N GLY A 536 15.09 -30.11 11.30
CA GLY A 536 16.40 -30.25 10.64
C GLY A 536 16.63 -31.57 9.91
N GLN A 537 15.73 -32.56 10.05
CA GLN A 537 15.74 -33.80 9.28
C GLN A 537 15.28 -33.65 7.82
N TYR A 538 14.60 -32.53 7.48
CA TYR A 538 14.16 -32.23 6.12
C TYR A 538 15.11 -31.22 5.48
N ASP A 539 15.53 -31.50 4.24
CA ASP A 539 16.31 -30.52 3.49
C ASP A 539 15.44 -29.30 3.10
N ARG A 540 16.08 -28.21 2.64
CA ARG A 540 15.36 -26.97 2.29
C ARG A 540 14.27 -27.20 1.23
N PRO A 541 14.54 -27.86 0.09
CA PRO A 541 13.52 -28.14 -0.91
C PRO A 541 12.34 -28.95 -0.37
N GLN A 542 12.59 -29.96 0.46
CA GLN A 542 11.54 -30.78 1.09
C GLN A 542 10.67 -29.97 2.05
N PHE A 543 11.32 -29.17 2.91
CA PHE A 543 10.61 -28.27 3.83
C PHE A 543 9.73 -27.27 3.08
N ASP A 544 10.27 -26.62 2.05
CA ASP A 544 9.57 -25.59 1.27
C ASP A 544 8.40 -26.19 0.47
N ALA A 545 8.59 -27.36 -0.14
CA ALA A 545 7.50 -28.07 -0.81
C ALA A 545 6.41 -28.52 0.17
N GLY A 546 6.79 -29.04 1.34
CA GLY A 546 5.88 -29.54 2.35
C GLY A 546 5.02 -28.43 2.99
N ILE A 547 5.61 -27.29 3.32
CA ILE A 547 4.86 -26.17 3.90
C ILE A 547 3.92 -25.53 2.86
N LEU A 548 4.34 -25.41 1.60
CA LEU A 548 3.46 -24.94 0.52
C LEU A 548 2.26 -25.88 0.32
N ASP A 549 2.44 -27.19 0.47
CA ASP A 549 1.33 -28.14 0.42
C ASP A 549 0.36 -28.00 1.61
N LEU A 550 0.89 -27.77 2.81
CA LEU A 550 0.09 -27.44 4.00
C LEU A 550 -0.69 -26.12 3.83
N CYS A 551 -0.15 -25.16 3.09
CA CYS A 551 -0.87 -23.94 2.71
C CYS A 551 -1.98 -24.20 1.69
N ARG A 552 -1.75 -25.05 0.67
CA ARG A 552 -2.78 -25.45 -0.30
C ARG A 552 -3.95 -26.16 0.37
N THR A 553 -3.68 -27.01 1.36
CA THR A 553 -4.70 -27.71 2.16
C THR A 553 -5.36 -26.81 3.22
N ARG A 554 -5.01 -25.52 3.26
CA ARG A 554 -5.59 -24.48 4.14
C ARG A 554 -5.43 -24.72 5.64
N GLN A 555 -4.46 -25.54 6.05
CA GLN A 555 -4.16 -25.77 7.47
C GLN A 555 -3.31 -24.63 8.06
N PHE A 556 -2.42 -24.07 7.23
CA PHE A 556 -1.52 -22.98 7.60
C PHE A 556 -1.53 -21.88 6.53
N TRP A 557 -1.09 -20.68 6.87
CA TRP A 557 -0.73 -19.65 5.90
C TRP A 557 0.62 -19.05 6.24
N LEU A 558 1.24 -18.43 5.24
CA LEU A 558 2.50 -17.73 5.36
C LEU A 558 2.26 -16.22 5.30
N GLU A 559 2.98 -15.46 6.12
CA GLU A 559 2.90 -14.00 6.17
C GLU A 559 4.30 -13.37 5.90
N SER A 560 4.29 -12.24 5.20
CA SER A 560 5.50 -11.43 4.99
C SER A 560 5.78 -10.57 6.24
N SER A 561 7.00 -10.04 6.33
CA SER A 561 7.33 -9.02 7.34
C SER A 561 6.85 -7.62 6.97
N GLU A 562 6.24 -7.43 5.80
CA GLU A 562 5.90 -6.11 5.27
C GLU A 562 4.79 -5.48 6.11
N GLY A 563 5.18 -4.50 6.94
CA GLY A 563 4.28 -3.79 7.86
C GLY A 563 4.83 -3.69 9.28
N SER A 564 5.82 -4.51 9.66
CA SER A 564 6.53 -4.37 10.93
C SER A 564 7.91 -3.77 10.66
N MET A 565 8.26 -2.63 11.29
CA MET A 565 9.59 -1.99 11.16
C MET A 565 10.75 -2.82 11.78
N VAL A 566 10.61 -4.14 11.84
CA VAL A 566 11.60 -5.04 12.46
C VAL A 566 12.67 -5.35 11.43
N ARG A 567 13.92 -4.96 11.73
CA ARG A 567 15.09 -5.33 10.93
C ARG A 567 15.28 -6.86 11.01
N LEU A 568 15.13 -7.54 9.89
CA LEU A 568 15.39 -8.98 9.77
C LEU A 568 16.90 -9.24 9.76
N SER A 569 17.31 -10.26 10.52
CA SER A 569 18.66 -10.83 10.43
C SER A 569 18.87 -11.59 9.12
N GLU A 570 20.13 -11.78 8.72
CA GLU A 570 20.46 -12.54 7.50
C GLU A 570 19.99 -14.00 7.57
N ASP A 571 20.03 -14.62 8.75
CA ASP A 571 19.53 -15.98 8.96
C ASP A 571 18.00 -16.07 8.75
N GLU A 572 17.25 -15.06 9.20
CA GLU A 572 15.80 -14.98 8.98
C GLU A 572 15.47 -14.77 7.50
N LYS A 573 16.27 -13.95 6.79
CA LYS A 573 16.11 -13.78 5.34
C LYS A 573 16.42 -15.07 4.60
N ALA A 574 17.49 -15.77 4.99
CA ALA A 574 17.89 -17.02 4.37
C ALA A 574 16.86 -18.14 4.59
N ALA A 575 16.17 -18.15 5.73
CA ALA A 575 15.11 -19.11 6.07
C ALA A 575 13.76 -18.81 5.41
N GLY A 576 13.56 -17.59 4.90
CA GLY A 576 12.31 -17.19 4.24
C GLY A 576 12.05 -17.93 2.92
N ILE A 577 10.78 -17.92 2.51
CA ILE A 577 10.31 -18.47 1.24
C ILE A 577 9.91 -17.29 0.34
N MET A 578 10.47 -17.24 -0.86
CA MET A 578 10.11 -16.24 -1.87
C MET A 578 8.87 -16.70 -2.62
N ASP A 579 7.77 -15.95 -2.50
CA ASP A 579 6.54 -16.21 -3.26
C ASP A 579 6.00 -14.89 -3.81
N GLY A 580 5.76 -14.83 -5.12
CA GLY A 580 5.27 -13.62 -5.80
C GLY A 580 6.13 -12.36 -5.60
N GLY A 581 7.43 -12.49 -5.30
CA GLY A 581 8.33 -11.38 -5.00
C GLY A 581 8.33 -10.93 -3.53
N ASN A 582 7.47 -11.51 -2.70
CA ASN A 582 7.42 -11.25 -1.26
C ASN A 582 8.23 -12.31 -0.51
N LEU A 583 9.02 -11.87 0.48
CA LEU A 583 9.74 -12.77 1.37
C LEU A 583 8.84 -13.14 2.56
N LEU A 584 8.31 -14.35 2.52
CA LEU A 584 7.45 -14.91 3.56
C LEU A 584 8.33 -15.51 4.65
N ILE A 585 8.22 -15.02 5.88
CA ILE A 585 9.12 -15.41 6.98
C ILE A 585 8.38 -15.93 8.21
N TYR A 586 7.06 -15.79 8.25
CA TYR A 586 6.23 -16.25 9.35
C TYR A 586 5.20 -17.28 8.88
N CYS A 587 4.90 -18.23 9.74
CA CYS A 587 3.88 -19.26 9.56
C CYS A 587 2.86 -19.20 10.69
N ARG A 588 1.58 -19.29 10.35
CA ARG A 588 0.46 -19.22 11.29
C ARG A 588 -0.54 -20.33 11.01
N ARG A 589 -1.05 -20.96 12.07
CA ARG A 589 -2.11 -21.97 11.94
C ARG A 589 -3.45 -21.26 11.78
N ARG A 590 -4.28 -21.76 10.87
CA ARG A 590 -5.65 -21.27 10.75
C ARG A 590 -6.45 -21.75 11.97
N SER A 591 -6.97 -20.80 12.75
CA SER A 591 -7.81 -21.07 13.93
C SER A 591 -9.22 -21.48 13.55
#